data_AF-A0A6V8Q0W5-F1
#
_entry.id   AF-A0A6V8Q0W5-F1
#
_cell.length_a   1.000
_cell.length_b   1.000
_cell.length_c   1.000
_cell.angle_alpha   90.00
_cell.angle_beta   90.00
_cell.angle_gamma   90.00
#
_symmetry.space_group_name_H-M   'P 1'
#
loop_
_entity.id
_entity.type
_entity.pdbx_description
1 polymer ?
#
loop_
_entity_poly.entity_id
_entity_poly.type
_entity_poly.pdbx_seq_one_letter_code
_entity_poly.pdbx_strand_id
1 'polypeptide(L)'
;NNSSFFVRQGSSESCLEIAHLAKRHDVLISISSDAHYATDVGKLERALALVLQAGVSEDNILNLNAERVKRFLASRGKARFARGEAERGFF
;
A
#
# COMPACT_ATOMS: atom_id res chain seq x y z
N ASN A 1 -2.70 -1.17 -7.40
CA ASN A 1 -4.05 -0.57 -7.45
C ASN A 1 -5.01 -1.66 -7.94
N ASN A 2 -6.00 -2.04 -7.13
CA ASN A 2 -6.95 -3.12 -7.46
C ASN A 2 -7.93 -2.73 -8.58
N SER A 3 -8.33 -1.45 -8.65
CA SER A 3 -9.25 -0.96 -9.69
C SER A 3 -8.69 -1.11 -11.12
N SER A 4 -7.36 -1.08 -11.29
CA SER A 4 -6.69 -1.26 -12.58
C SER A 4 -7.16 -2.50 -13.35
N PHE A 5 -7.37 -3.62 -12.65
CA PHE A 5 -7.80 -4.88 -13.26
C PHE A 5 -9.26 -4.91 -13.71
N PHE A 6 -10.05 -3.90 -13.36
CA PHE A 6 -11.46 -3.81 -13.73
C PHE A 6 -11.68 -2.74 -14.81
N VAL A 7 -10.96 -1.62 -14.73
CA VAL A 7 -11.21 -0.44 -15.58
C VAL A 7 -10.15 -0.22 -16.66
N ARG A 8 -8.99 -0.87 -16.58
CA ARG A 8 -7.89 -0.75 -17.57
C ARG A 8 -7.52 -2.12 -18.12
N GLN A 9 -8.17 -2.51 -19.20
CA GLN A 9 -7.83 -3.74 -19.92
C GLN A 9 -6.34 -3.73 -20.32
N GLY A 10 -5.67 -4.87 -20.17
CA GLY A 10 -4.23 -5.02 -20.42
C GLY A 10 -3.31 -4.49 -19.32
N SER A 11 -3.82 -3.87 -18.25
CA SER A 11 -2.97 -3.32 -17.18
C SER A 11 -2.21 -4.36 -16.36
N SER A 12 -2.59 -5.64 -16.42
CA SER A 12 -1.96 -6.72 -15.65
C SER A 12 -0.46 -6.83 -15.92
N GLU A 13 -0.03 -6.78 -17.18
CA GLU A 13 1.38 -6.91 -17.56
C GLU A 13 2.20 -5.73 -17.02
N SER A 14 1.71 -4.50 -17.24
CA SER A 14 2.37 -3.30 -16.73
C SER A 14 2.41 -3.25 -15.21
N CYS A 15 1.33 -3.67 -14.52
CA CYS A 15 1.33 -3.74 -13.06
C CYS A 15 2.34 -4.78 -12.54
N LEU A 16 2.47 -5.93 -13.22
CA LEU A 16 3.44 -6.97 -12.87
C LEU A 16 4.88 -6.48 -13.07
N GLU A 17 5.14 -5.79 -14.18
CA GLU A 17 6.44 -5.16 -14.45
C GLU A 17 6.80 -4.13 -13.38
N ILE A 18 5.86 -3.26 -13.01
CA ILE A 18 6.05 -2.28 -11.92
C ILE A 18 6.38 -3.00 -10.59
N ALA A 19 5.70 -4.09 -10.27
CA ALA A 19 5.98 -4.86 -9.05
C ALA A 19 7.35 -5.53 -9.07
N HIS A 20 7.79 -6.05 -10.22
CA HIS A 20 9.15 -6.57 -10.39
C HIS A 20 10.22 -5.49 -10.27
N LEU A 21 9.97 -4.29 -10.81
CA LEU A 21 10.86 -3.14 -10.63
C LEU A 21 10.92 -2.71 -9.16
N ALA A 22 9.77 -2.64 -8.48
CA ALA A 22 9.72 -2.30 -7.06
C ALA A 22 10.56 -3.27 -6.22
N LYS A 23 10.44 -4.58 -6.48
CA LYS A 23 11.28 -5.61 -5.86
C LYS A 23 12.77 -5.40 -6.18
N ARG A 24 13.11 -5.20 -7.45
CA ARG A 24 14.50 -5.04 -7.92
C ARG A 24 15.19 -3.85 -7.23
N HIS A 25 14.45 -2.77 -7.00
CA HIS A 25 14.97 -1.55 -6.43
C HIS A 25 14.79 -1.45 -4.91
N ASP A 26 14.27 -2.49 -4.25
CA ASP A 26 14.02 -2.55 -2.81
C ASP A 26 13.26 -1.32 -2.26
N VAL A 27 12.23 -0.89 -2.99
CA VAL A 27 11.45 0.31 -2.64
C VAL A 27 10.14 -0.06 -1.93
N LEU A 28 9.68 0.85 -1.08
CA LEU A 28 8.36 0.73 -0.44
C LEU A 28 7.24 0.88 -1.48
N ILE A 29 6.23 0.03 -1.39
CA ILE A 29 4.98 0.10 -2.16
C ILE A 29 3.77 0.20 -1.24
N SER A 30 2.66 0.71 -1.79
CA SER A 30 1.36 0.70 -1.14
C SER A 30 0.35 -0.02 -2.03
N ILE A 31 -0.47 -0.88 -1.43
CA ILE A 31 -1.52 -1.64 -2.12
C ILE A 31 -2.87 -1.00 -1.81
N SER A 32 -3.58 -0.51 -2.82
CA SER A 32 -4.85 0.20 -2.64
C SER A 32 -5.97 -0.42 -3.46
N SER A 33 -7.21 -0.32 -2.94
CA SER A 33 -8.41 -0.74 -3.67
C SER A 33 -8.82 0.28 -4.72
N ASP A 34 -8.51 1.56 -4.50
CA ASP A 34 -8.97 2.69 -5.32
C ASP A 34 -10.50 2.69 -5.45
N ALA A 35 -11.14 2.45 -4.31
CA ALA A 35 -12.58 2.32 -4.19
C ALA A 35 -13.27 3.66 -4.41
N HIS A 36 -14.29 3.64 -5.26
CA HIS A 36 -15.21 4.76 -5.49
C HIS A 36 -16.53 4.59 -4.73
N TYR A 37 -16.70 3.45 -4.05
CA TYR A 37 -17.85 3.13 -3.21
C TYR A 37 -17.39 2.49 -1.90
N ALA A 38 -18.07 2.79 -0.79
CA ALA A 38 -17.60 2.45 0.55
C ALA A 38 -17.42 0.93 0.76
N THR A 39 -18.28 0.10 0.15
CA THR A 39 -18.20 -1.36 0.31
C THR A 39 -17.03 -1.99 -0.45
N ASP A 40 -16.31 -1.23 -1.29
CA ASP A 40 -15.12 -1.70 -2.01
C ASP A 40 -13.82 -1.29 -1.31
N VAL A 41 -13.88 -0.52 -0.23
CA VAL A 41 -12.71 -0.17 0.58
C VAL A 41 -12.09 -1.44 1.15
N GLY A 42 -10.79 -1.64 0.89
CA GLY A 42 -10.06 -2.81 1.39
C GLY A 42 -10.19 -4.08 0.54
N LYS A 43 -10.97 -4.07 -0.56
CA LYS A 43 -10.93 -5.16 -1.56
C LYS A 43 -9.65 -5.06 -2.38
N LEU A 44 -8.69 -5.97 -2.12
CA LEU A 44 -7.32 -5.90 -2.62
C LEU A 44 -6.88 -7.16 -3.37
N GLU A 45 -7.77 -8.11 -3.63
CA GLU A 45 -7.46 -9.50 -3.98
C GLU A 45 -6.54 -9.61 -5.21
N ARG A 46 -6.85 -8.89 -6.30
CA ARG A 46 -6.05 -8.96 -7.54
C ARG A 46 -4.72 -8.25 -7.41
N ALA A 47 -4.71 -7.07 -6.77
CA ALA A 47 -3.48 -6.33 -6.54
C ALA A 47 -2.53 -7.07 -5.59
N LEU A 48 -3.06 -7.69 -4.53
CA LEU A 48 -2.28 -8.49 -3.59
C LEU A 48 -1.73 -9.75 -4.26
N ALA A 49 -2.54 -10.48 -5.02
CA ALA A 49 -2.09 -11.67 -5.74
C ALA A 49 -0.93 -11.35 -6.70
N LEU A 50 -1.01 -10.24 -7.44
CA LEU A 50 0.05 -9.80 -8.34
C LEU A 50 1.34 -9.44 -7.59
N VAL A 51 1.24 -8.74 -6.45
CA VAL A 51 2.41 -8.39 -5.63
C VAL A 51 3.10 -9.64 -5.07
N LEU A 52 2.32 -10.64 -4.62
CA LEU A 52 2.82 -11.93 -4.18
C LEU A 52 3.48 -12.70 -5.33
N GLN A 53 2.87 -12.71 -6.52
CA GLN A 53 3.44 -13.32 -7.73
C GLN A 53 4.77 -12.68 -8.12
N ALA A 54 4.90 -11.36 -8.00
CA ALA A 54 6.15 -10.65 -8.25
C ALA A 54 7.24 -10.96 -7.19
N GLY A 55 6.84 -11.52 -6.05
CA GLY A 55 7.71 -11.87 -4.93
C GLY A 55 8.26 -10.66 -4.20
N VAL A 56 7.45 -9.60 -4.07
CA VAL A 56 7.75 -8.44 -3.23
C VAL A 56 7.67 -8.86 -1.76
N SER A 57 8.67 -8.49 -0.95
CA SER A 57 8.66 -8.81 0.49
C SER A 57 7.57 -8.02 1.22
N GLU A 58 7.01 -8.62 2.27
CA GLU A 58 6.08 -7.93 3.18
C GLU A 58 6.71 -6.67 3.81
N ASP A 59 8.03 -6.65 4.00
CA ASP A 59 8.75 -5.49 4.52
C ASP A 59 8.74 -4.29 3.58
N ASN A 60 8.58 -4.53 2.26
CA ASN A 60 8.39 -3.47 1.29
C ASN A 60 6.93 -3.00 1.20
N ILE A 61 5.98 -3.59 1.93
CA ILE A 61 4.58 -3.15 1.94
C ILE A 61 4.37 -2.12 3.06
N LEU A 62 4.23 -0.85 2.65
CA LEU A 62 4.06 0.29 3.55
C LEU A 62 2.79 0.18 4.39
N ASN A 63 1.67 -0.16 3.76
CA ASN A 63 0.36 -0.18 4.39
C ASN A 63 -0.04 -1.56 4.94
N LEU A 64 0.94 -2.41 5.28
CA LEU A 64 0.70 -3.70 5.91
C LEU A 64 0.00 -3.55 7.27
N ASN A 65 0.29 -2.47 8.00
CA ASN A 65 -0.44 -2.08 9.20
C ASN A 65 -0.39 -0.55 9.41
N ALA A 66 -1.27 -0.05 10.27
CA ALA A 66 -1.40 1.37 10.55
C ALA A 66 -0.12 1.99 11.12
N GLU A 67 0.63 1.24 11.93
CA GLU A 67 1.83 1.74 12.60
C GLU A 67 2.97 2.00 11.62
N ARG A 68 3.17 1.13 10.63
CA ARG A 68 4.12 1.35 9.52
C ARG A 68 3.81 2.65 8.76
N VAL A 69 2.53 2.91 8.48
CA VAL A 69 2.10 4.15 7.82
C VAL A 69 2.37 5.37 8.71
N LYS A 70 2.04 5.30 10.00
CA LYS A 70 2.30 6.41 10.95
C LYS A 70 3.80 6.73 11.03
N ARG A 71 4.65 5.72 11.17
CA ARG A 71 6.12 5.87 11.19
C ARG A 71 6.67 6.47 9.90
N PHE A 72 6.18 5.99 8.75
CA PHE A 72 6.54 6.57 7.46
C PHE A 72 6.13 8.04 7.37
N LEU A 73 4.92 8.41 7.79
CA LEU A 73 4.49 9.81 7.79
C LEU A 73 5.31 10.67 8.76
N ALA A 74 5.67 10.14 9.93
CA ALA A 74 6.55 10.81 10.89
C ALA A 74 7.94 11.07 10.29
N SER A 75 8.54 10.08 9.61
CA SER A 75 9.85 10.24 8.94
C SER A 75 9.80 11.23 7.77
N ARG A 76 8.62 11.53 7.24
CA ARG A 76 8.35 12.59 6.24
C ARG A 76 7.98 13.94 6.87
N GLY A 77 8.21 14.14 8.17
CA GLY A 77 8.01 15.41 8.87
C GLY A 77 6.56 15.74 9.20
N LYS A 78 5.64 14.77 9.18
CA LYS A 78 4.25 15.00 9.56
C LYS A 78 4.13 15.09 11.08
N ALA A 79 4.12 16.32 11.61
CA ALA A 79 4.11 16.62 13.05
C ALA A 79 3.02 15.86 13.85
N ARG A 80 1.85 15.59 13.23
CA ARG A 80 0.76 14.81 13.84
C ARG A 80 1.17 13.42 14.31
N PHE A 81 2.22 12.85 13.70
CA PHE A 81 2.74 11.52 13.97
C PHE A 81 4.16 11.53 14.54
N ALA A 82 4.78 12.71 14.71
CA ALA A 82 6.13 12.87 15.24
C ALA A 82 6.21 12.69 16.77
N ARG A 83 5.07 12.78 17.47
CA ARG A 83 4.93 12.47 18.90
C ARG A 83 4.20 11.14 19.02
N GLY A 84 4.81 10.19 19.74
CA GLY A 84 4.20 8.88 20.00
C GLY A 84 2.83 9.03 20.68
N GLU A 85 1.99 8.01 20.55
CA GLU A 85 0.59 8.00 21.03
C GLU A 85 0.40 8.15 22.55
N ALA A 86 1.47 8.42 23.32
CA ALA A 86 1.44 8.56 24.77
C ALA A 86 0.66 9.80 25.30
N GLU A 87 0.26 10.75 24.45
CA GLU A 87 -0.37 12.01 24.90
C GLU A 87 -1.83 12.21 24.47
N ARG A 88 -2.45 11.26 23.75
CA ARG A 88 -3.86 11.40 23.34
C ARG A 88 -4.76 10.66 24.32
N GLY A 89 -5.06 11.35 25.43
CA GLY A 89 -6.10 10.97 26.35
C GLY A 89 -7.43 10.70 25.63
N PHE A 90 -8.09 9.65 26.08
CA PHE A 90 -9.47 9.30 25.75
C PHE A 90 -10.36 10.51 26.03
N PHE A 91 -11.15 10.97 25.05
CA PHE A 91 -12.34 11.77 25.32
C PHE A 91 -13.47 10.83 25.75
#